data_AF-A0A2N9HQY4-F1
#
_entry.id   AF-A0A2N9HQY4-F1
#
_cell.length_a   1.000
_cell.length_b   1.000
_cell.length_c   1.000
_cell.angle_alpha   90.00
_cell.angle_beta   90.00
_cell.angle_gamma   90.00
#
_symmetry.space_group_name_H-M   'P 1'
#
loop_
_entity.id
_entity.type
_entity.pdbx_description
1 polymer ?
#
loop_
_entity_poly.entity_id
_entity_poly.type
_entity_poly.pdbx_seq_one_letter_code
_entity_poly.pdbx_strand_id
1 'polypeptide(L)'
;MMEFSDFIRDLNLVDLLLEGGLFTWSNTHTPPSMSVLDRSLISLGWEEDFPESVQRLLPRPVSDHFPVLLDSGGIKTGRAPFRFENMWLKKEDFKDKVKTWWEDYSFEGRPSFIIACKLTALKEDLRAWNRQEFGDVGIRKKKSHR
;
A
#
# COMPACT_ATOMS: atom_id res chain seq x y z
N MET A 1 -7.62 13.67 31.84
CA MET A 1 -6.86 12.39 31.74
C MET A 1 -7.70 11.21 32.16
N MET A 2 -8.37 11.22 33.33
CA MET A 2 -9.24 10.11 33.75
C MET A 2 -10.33 9.77 32.72
N GLU A 3 -11.07 10.77 32.21
CA GLU A 3 -12.13 10.53 31.21
C GLU A 3 -11.62 9.84 29.92
N PHE A 4 -10.40 10.15 29.48
CA PHE A 4 -9.82 9.51 28.29
C PHE A 4 -9.38 8.07 28.59
N SER A 5 -8.82 7.82 29.77
CA SER A 5 -8.50 6.46 30.23
C SER A 5 -9.75 5.61 30.44
N ASP A 6 -10.82 6.21 30.96
CA ASP A 6 -12.12 5.55 31.11
C ASP A 6 -12.70 5.22 29.74
N PHE A 7 -12.66 6.15 28.77
CA PHE A 7 -13.06 5.89 27.39
C PHE A 7 -12.31 4.70 26.75
N ILE A 8 -10.98 4.64 26.90
CA ILE A 8 -10.17 3.52 26.38
C ILE A 8 -10.62 2.20 27.02
N ARG A 9 -10.78 2.18 28.34
CA ARG A 9 -11.18 0.99 29.09
C ARG A 9 -12.60 0.54 28.72
N ASP A 10 -13.55 1.46 28.70
CA ASP A 10 -14.96 1.16 28.53
C ASP A 10 -15.26 0.63 27.12
N LEU A 11 -14.45 1.01 26.12
CA LEU A 11 -14.52 0.49 24.76
C LEU A 11 -13.57 -0.69 24.50
N ASN A 12 -12.83 -1.17 25.49
CA ASN A 12 -11.82 -2.22 25.36
C ASN A 12 -10.82 -1.96 24.23
N LEU A 13 -10.35 -0.72 24.13
CA LEU A 13 -9.34 -0.33 23.15
C LEU A 13 -7.94 -0.67 23.67
N VAL A 14 -7.08 -1.12 22.76
CA VAL A 14 -5.67 -1.40 23.02
C VAL A 14 -4.84 -0.22 22.52
N ASP A 15 -3.98 0.30 23.39
CA ASP A 15 -2.98 1.32 23.03
C ASP A 15 -1.71 0.62 22.55
N LEU A 16 -1.40 0.77 21.27
CA LEU A 16 -0.26 0.08 20.65
C LEU A 16 1.07 0.62 21.15
N LEU A 17 2.09 -0.23 21.20
CA LEU A 17 3.45 0.20 21.52
C LEU A 17 4.03 1.07 20.39
N LEU A 18 4.65 2.19 20.77
CA LEU A 18 5.34 3.08 19.84
C LEU A 18 6.77 2.61 19.59
N GLU A 19 7.05 2.23 18.35
CA GLU A 19 8.40 1.88 17.89
C GLU A 19 9.13 3.10 17.31
N GLY A 20 10.45 3.15 17.50
CA GLY A 20 11.31 4.18 16.90
C GLY A 20 11.38 5.51 17.65
N GLY A 21 10.73 5.62 18.81
CA GLY A 21 10.80 6.80 19.67
C GLY A 21 9.90 6.69 20.90
N LEU A 22 10.02 7.66 21.81
CA LEU A 22 9.22 7.72 23.05
C LEU A 22 8.15 8.81 23.03
N PHE A 23 8.21 9.75 22.09
CA PHE A 23 7.38 10.96 22.08
C PHE A 23 6.89 11.23 20.67
N THR A 24 5.64 11.67 20.55
CA THR A 24 5.04 12.06 19.25
C THR A 24 4.99 13.57 19.06
N TRP A 25 5.31 14.33 20.11
CA TRP A 25 5.34 15.78 20.06
C TRP A 25 6.54 16.35 20.80
N SER A 26 7.06 17.47 20.32
CA SER A 26 8.09 18.26 21.00
C SER A 26 7.92 19.75 20.70
N ASN A 27 8.03 20.59 21.73
CA ASN A 27 7.95 22.04 21.59
C ASN A 27 9.12 22.69 20.82
N THR A 28 10.12 21.91 20.38
CA THR A 28 11.30 22.37 19.61
C THR A 28 12.20 23.40 20.32
N HIS A 29 12.00 23.65 21.62
CA HIS A 29 12.82 24.55 22.41
C HIS A 29 14.08 23.84 22.94
N THR A 30 15.02 24.62 23.48
CA THR A 30 16.20 24.10 24.19
C THR A 30 16.17 24.60 25.65
N PRO A 31 16.00 23.72 26.65
CA PRO A 31 15.79 22.27 26.54
C PRO A 31 14.39 21.90 26.00
N PRO A 32 14.25 20.77 25.28
CA PRO A 32 12.97 20.40 24.70
C PRO A 32 12.01 19.86 25.76
N SER A 33 10.74 20.26 25.68
CA SER A 33 9.63 19.56 26.32
C SER A 33 9.02 18.61 25.29
N MET A 34 8.69 17.39 25.72
CA MET A 34 8.20 16.33 24.83
C MET A 34 7.04 15.59 25.47
N SER A 35 6.11 15.11 24.66
CA SER A 35 4.94 14.37 25.11
C SER A 35 4.44 13.38 24.05
N VAL A 36 3.57 12.45 24.46
CA VAL A 36 2.87 11.53 23.56
C VAL A 36 1.44 12.03 23.42
N LEU A 37 1.16 12.75 22.33
CA LEU A 37 -0.16 13.31 22.03
C LEU A 37 -0.91 12.51 20.96
N ASP A 38 -0.18 11.77 20.13
CA ASP A 38 -0.70 11.04 18.99
C ASP A 38 -0.59 9.54 19.28
N ARG A 39 -1.71 8.81 19.22
CA ARG A 39 -1.77 7.37 19.55
C ARG A 39 -2.73 6.67 18.62
N SER A 40 -2.36 5.46 18.19
CA SER A 40 -3.27 4.54 17.51
C SER A 40 -3.93 3.63 18.55
N LEU A 41 -5.23 3.77 18.72
CA LEU A 41 -6.05 2.89 19.55
C LEU A 41 -6.78 1.90 18.65
N ILE A 42 -6.61 0.60 18.91
CA ILE A 42 -7.25 -0.46 18.11
C ILE A 42 -8.26 -1.24 18.96
N SER A 43 -9.28 -1.80 18.32
CA SER A 43 -10.21 -2.73 18.99
C SER A 43 -9.62 -4.14 19.06
N LEU A 44 -10.14 -4.96 19.97
CA LEU A 44 -9.77 -6.38 20.04
C LEU A 44 -10.00 -7.12 18.71
N GLY A 45 -11.11 -6.86 18.02
CA GLY A 45 -11.37 -7.47 16.70
C GLY A 45 -10.34 -7.07 15.64
N TRP A 46 -9.82 -5.84 15.69
CA TRP A 46 -8.73 -5.43 14.81
C TRP A 46 -7.43 -6.15 15.16
N GLU A 47 -7.11 -6.30 16.45
CA GLU A 47 -5.93 -7.03 16.90
C GLU A 47 -5.97 -8.51 16.45
N GLU A 48 -7.14 -9.14 16.49
CA GLU A 48 -7.36 -10.50 15.97
C GLU A 48 -7.14 -10.60 14.45
N ASP A 49 -7.66 -9.64 13.68
CA ASP A 49 -7.54 -9.62 12.22
C ASP A 49 -6.12 -9.24 11.75
N PHE A 50 -5.42 -8.40 12.53
CA PHE A 50 -4.12 -7.82 12.21
C PHE A 50 -3.16 -7.93 13.40
N PRO A 51 -2.74 -9.15 13.79
CA PRO A 51 -1.94 -9.39 15.00
C PRO A 51 -0.51 -8.82 14.92
N GLU A 52 -0.04 -8.46 13.73
CA GLU A 52 1.25 -7.82 13.51
C GLU A 52 1.16 -6.28 13.55
N SER A 53 0.03 -5.72 14.03
CA SER A 53 -0.17 -4.27 14.10
C SER A 53 0.83 -3.61 15.05
N VAL A 54 1.60 -2.66 14.54
CA VAL A 54 2.51 -1.81 15.32
C VAL A 54 2.34 -0.35 14.91
N GLN A 55 2.62 0.58 15.82
CA GLN A 55 2.72 2.00 15.47
C GLN A 55 4.18 2.46 15.48
N ARG A 56 4.61 3.16 14.44
CA ARG A 56 6.00 3.57 14.21
C ARG A 56 6.12 5.07 14.08
N LEU A 57 7.14 5.62 14.71
CA LEU A 57 7.52 7.02 14.53
C LEU A 57 8.19 7.22 13.16
N LEU A 58 7.76 8.24 12.42
CA LEU A 58 8.41 8.66 11.18
C LEU A 58 9.26 9.92 11.39
N PRO A 59 10.28 10.16 10.53
CA PRO A 59 11.05 11.40 10.53
C PRO A 59 10.15 12.62 10.39
N ARG A 60 10.50 13.68 11.11
CA ARG A 60 9.74 14.92 11.22
C ARG A 60 10.56 16.11 10.72
N PRO A 61 10.39 16.54 9.46
CA PRO A 61 11.24 17.60 8.89
C PRO A 61 10.87 19.01 9.34
N VAL A 62 9.57 19.31 9.51
CA VAL A 62 9.07 20.70 9.65
C VAL A 62 7.96 20.90 10.68
N SER A 63 7.49 19.83 11.34
CA SER A 63 6.42 19.90 12.34
C SER A 63 6.98 19.78 13.75
N ASP A 64 6.20 20.20 14.74
CA ASP A 64 6.35 19.88 16.17
C ASP A 64 5.70 18.54 16.54
N HIS A 65 4.97 17.89 15.62
CA HIS A 65 4.47 16.52 15.71
C HIS A 65 5.28 15.55 14.85
N PHE A 66 5.67 14.42 15.43
CA PHE A 66 6.25 13.30 14.70
C PHE A 66 5.12 12.50 14.06
N PRO A 67 5.13 12.30 12.74
CA PRO A 67 4.10 11.48 12.11
C PRO A 67 4.16 10.05 12.65
N VAL A 68 2.99 9.47 12.95
CA VAL A 68 2.85 8.09 13.43
C VAL A 68 2.26 7.24 12.31
N LEU A 69 2.95 6.16 11.97
CA LEU A 69 2.49 5.17 11.01
C LEU A 69 1.91 3.96 11.74
N LEU A 70 0.62 3.68 11.54
CA LEU A 70 0.05 2.38 11.90
C LEU A 70 0.37 1.37 10.79
N ASP A 71 1.22 0.40 11.08
CA ASP A 71 1.57 -0.72 10.21
C ASP A 71 0.88 -1.98 10.73
N SER A 72 -0.21 -2.38 10.08
CA SER A 72 -1.04 -3.52 10.49
C SER A 72 -0.48 -4.89 10.10
N GLY A 73 0.84 -4.94 9.85
CA GLY A 73 1.46 -6.04 9.14
C GLY A 73 1.09 -6.05 7.66
N GLY A 74 1.76 -6.91 6.90
CA GLY A 74 1.42 -7.09 5.50
C GLY A 74 -0.03 -7.57 5.39
N ILE A 75 -0.93 -6.70 4.91
CA ILE A 75 -2.24 -7.14 4.42
C ILE A 75 -1.93 -8.34 3.53
N LYS A 76 -2.57 -9.50 3.79
CA LYS A 76 -2.65 -10.60 2.83
C LYS A 76 -3.43 -10.10 1.63
N THR A 77 -2.85 -9.16 0.90
CA THR A 77 -3.35 -8.71 -0.38
C THR A 77 -3.40 -9.98 -1.20
N GLY A 78 -4.57 -10.28 -1.74
CA GLY A 78 -4.70 -11.33 -2.73
C GLY A 78 -3.73 -11.07 -3.90
N ARG A 79 -3.85 -11.86 -4.96
CA ARG A 79 -3.05 -11.64 -6.18
C ARG A 79 -3.04 -10.15 -6.54
N ALA A 80 -1.85 -9.55 -6.55
CA ALA A 80 -1.69 -8.12 -6.81
C ALA A 80 -2.48 -7.75 -8.08
N PRO A 81 -3.25 -6.64 -8.04
CA PRO A 81 -4.01 -6.22 -9.20
C PRO A 81 -3.06 -6.01 -10.38
N PHE A 82 -3.52 -6.33 -11.59
CA PHE A 82 -2.74 -6.02 -12.78
C PHE A 82 -2.54 -4.50 -12.86
N ARG A 83 -1.29 -4.09 -13.08
CA ARG A 83 -0.93 -2.69 -13.29
C ARG A 83 -0.28 -2.56 -14.65
N PHE A 84 -0.68 -1.55 -15.38
CA PHE A 84 0.02 -1.14 -16.59
C PHE A 84 1.35 -0.50 -16.19
N GLU A 85 2.45 -0.93 -16.78
CA GLU A 85 3.77 -0.38 -16.47
C GLU A 85 4.19 0.61 -17.54
N ASN A 86 4.43 1.87 -17.15
CA ASN A 86 4.79 2.94 -18.08
C ASN A 86 6.07 2.67 -18.89
N MET A 87 6.95 1.78 -18.40
CA MET A 87 8.13 1.37 -19.15
C MET A 87 7.80 0.61 -20.45
N TRP A 88 6.63 -0.02 -20.54
CA TRP A 88 6.20 -0.72 -21.76
C TRP A 88 6.08 0.25 -22.93
N LEU A 89 5.63 1.48 -22.68
CA LEU A 89 5.52 2.53 -23.71
C LEU A 89 6.88 2.95 -24.30
N LYS A 90 7.99 2.60 -23.64
CA LYS A 90 9.35 2.92 -24.12
C LYS A 90 9.90 1.87 -25.09
N LYS A 91 9.25 0.72 -25.25
CA LYS A 91 9.61 -0.27 -26.25
C LYS A 91 9.06 0.17 -27.61
N GLU A 92 9.93 0.19 -28.61
CA GLU A 92 9.61 0.68 -29.96
C GLU A 92 8.45 -0.11 -30.60
N ASP A 93 8.39 -1.42 -30.37
CA ASP A 93 7.39 -2.33 -30.96
C ASP A 93 6.09 -2.44 -30.14
N PHE A 94 5.99 -1.76 -28.99
CA PHE A 94 4.89 -1.98 -28.04
C PHE A 94 3.52 -1.67 -28.64
N LYS A 95 3.38 -0.52 -29.32
CA LYS A 95 2.10 -0.09 -29.90
C LYS A 95 1.62 -1.05 -30.99
N ASP A 96 2.52 -1.47 -31.87
CA ASP A 96 2.19 -2.38 -32.98
C ASP A 96 1.81 -3.76 -32.47
N LYS A 97 2.49 -4.23 -31.42
CA LYS A 97 2.17 -5.49 -30.75
C LYS A 97 0.78 -5.46 -30.11
N VAL A 98 0.45 -4.41 -29.36
CA VAL A 98 -0.89 -4.22 -28.77
C VAL A 98 -1.96 -4.14 -29.85
N LYS A 99 -1.70 -3.43 -30.95
CA LYS A 99 -2.63 -3.31 -32.08
C LYS A 99 -2.90 -4.69 -32.71
N THR A 100 -1.84 -5.45 -32.98
CA THR A 100 -1.94 -6.80 -33.57
C THR A 100 -2.83 -7.70 -32.71
N TRP A 101 -2.54 -7.81 -31.42
CA TRP A 101 -3.37 -8.60 -30.51
C TRP A 101 -4.82 -8.13 -30.45
N TRP A 102 -5.03 -6.81 -30.41
CA TRP A 102 -6.36 -6.23 -30.33
C TRP A 102 -7.24 -6.56 -31.55
N GLU A 103 -6.63 -6.57 -32.73
CA GLU A 103 -7.27 -6.91 -34.00
C GLU A 103 -7.53 -8.42 -34.11
N ASP A 104 -6.64 -9.26 -33.56
CA ASP A 104 -6.77 -10.73 -33.55
C ASP A 104 -7.89 -11.23 -32.61
N TYR A 105 -8.25 -10.46 -31.59
CA TYR A 105 -9.32 -10.86 -30.68
C TYR A 105 -10.70 -10.80 -31.33
N SER A 106 -11.37 -11.95 -31.38
CA SER A 106 -12.76 -12.08 -31.80
C SER A 106 -13.64 -12.63 -30.67
N PHE A 107 -14.69 -11.89 -30.32
CA PHE A 107 -15.68 -12.26 -29.32
C PHE A 107 -17.07 -11.84 -29.79
N GLU A 108 -18.09 -12.61 -29.43
CA GLU A 108 -19.49 -12.34 -29.77
C GLU A 108 -20.29 -11.89 -28.55
N GLY A 109 -21.25 -10.99 -28.75
CA GLY A 109 -22.16 -10.52 -27.69
C GLY A 109 -22.43 -9.02 -27.73
N ARG A 110 -22.90 -8.46 -26.61
CA ARG A 110 -23.11 -7.01 -26.48
C ARG A 110 -21.78 -6.26 -26.54
N PRO A 111 -21.72 -5.02 -27.07
CA PRO A 111 -20.48 -4.26 -27.16
C PRO A 111 -19.68 -4.15 -25.85
N SER A 112 -20.37 -3.99 -24.71
CA SER A 112 -19.73 -3.94 -23.39
C SER A 112 -19.06 -5.26 -23.00
N PHE A 113 -19.66 -6.39 -23.37
CA PHE A 113 -19.11 -7.72 -23.13
C PHE A 113 -17.87 -7.95 -24.01
N ILE A 114 -17.95 -7.60 -25.29
CA ILE A 114 -16.83 -7.71 -26.24
C ILE A 114 -15.62 -6.92 -25.73
N ILE A 115 -15.81 -5.67 -25.29
CA ILE A 115 -14.72 -4.84 -24.75
C ILE A 115 -14.12 -5.48 -23.49
N ALA A 116 -14.96 -5.97 -22.56
CA ALA A 116 -14.47 -6.61 -21.33
C ALA A 116 -13.63 -7.87 -21.63
N CYS A 117 -14.05 -8.68 -22.60
CA CYS A 117 -13.29 -9.84 -23.07
C CYS A 117 -11.96 -9.43 -23.72
N LYS A 118 -11.96 -8.43 -24.62
CA LYS A 118 -10.72 -7.92 -25.25
C LYS A 118 -9.73 -7.38 -24.22
N LEU A 119 -10.19 -6.62 -23.23
CA LEU A 119 -9.32 -6.11 -22.16
C LEU A 119 -8.76 -7.24 -21.29
N THR A 120 -9.55 -8.29 -21.06
CA THR A 120 -9.10 -9.48 -20.30
C THR A 120 -8.04 -10.27 -21.07
N ALA A 121 -8.24 -10.48 -22.38
CA ALA A 121 -7.27 -11.12 -23.26
C ALA A 121 -5.97 -10.30 -23.34
N LEU A 122 -6.08 -8.99 -23.58
CA LEU A 122 -4.95 -8.07 -23.65
C LEU A 122 -4.09 -8.10 -22.39
N LYS A 123 -4.73 -8.16 -21.22
CA LYS A 123 -4.03 -8.27 -19.94
C LYS A 123 -3.16 -9.53 -19.86
N GLU A 124 -3.64 -10.67 -20.35
CA GLU A 124 -2.88 -11.92 -20.28
C GLU A 124 -1.71 -11.94 -21.27
N ASP A 125 -1.89 -11.40 -22.47
CA ASP A 125 -0.80 -11.23 -23.44
C ASP A 125 0.26 -10.25 -22.94
N LEU A 126 -0.15 -9.13 -22.34
CA LEU A 126 0.76 -8.18 -21.70
C LEU A 126 1.55 -8.84 -20.56
N ARG A 127 0.93 -9.73 -19.76
CA ARG A 127 1.62 -10.47 -18.70
C ARG A 127 2.63 -11.47 -19.26
N ALA A 128 2.27 -12.20 -20.31
CA ALA A 128 3.16 -13.14 -20.97
C ALA A 128 4.36 -12.41 -21.58
N TRP A 129 4.10 -11.37 -22.37
CA TRP A 129 5.12 -10.54 -23.00
C TRP A 129 6.02 -9.85 -21.98
N ASN A 130 5.46 -9.28 -20.91
CA ASN A 130 6.28 -8.64 -19.87
C ASN A 130 7.25 -9.64 -19.21
N ARG A 131 6.82 -10.88 -18.96
CA ARG A 131 7.71 -11.93 -18.42
C ARG A 131 8.81 -12.31 -19.41
N GLN A 132 8.51 -12.37 -20.70
CA GLN A 132 9.49 -12.70 -21.74
C GLN A 132 10.53 -11.59 -21.94
N GLU A 133 10.09 -10.33 -22.03
CA GLU A 133 10.98 -9.20 -22.31
C GLU A 133 11.73 -8.68 -21.08
N PHE A 134 11.07 -8.61 -19.92
CA PHE A 134 11.58 -7.92 -18.74
C PHE A 134 11.78 -8.84 -17.52
N GLY A 135 11.30 -10.09 -17.57
CA GLY A 135 11.30 -11.01 -16.44
C GLY A 135 10.31 -10.61 -15.35
N ASP A 136 10.58 -11.00 -14.10
CA ASP A 136 9.78 -10.58 -12.95
C ASP A 136 10.17 -9.16 -12.48
N VAL A 137 9.46 -8.19 -13.04
CA VAL A 137 9.62 -6.76 -12.75
C VAL A 137 9.25 -6.43 -11.29
N GLY A 138 8.31 -7.18 -10.70
CA GLY A 138 7.89 -7.00 -9.31
C GLY A 138 9.00 -7.34 -8.32
N ILE A 139 9.78 -8.39 -8.60
CA ILE A 139 10.96 -8.77 -7.81
C ILE A 139 12.07 -7.71 -7.93
N ARG A 140 12.28 -7.13 -9.13
CA ARG A 140 13.32 -6.10 -9.35
C ARG A 140 13.01 -4.78 -8.62
N LYS A 141 11.74 -4.35 -8.58
CA LYS A 141 11.33 -3.14 -7.85
C LYS A 141 11.57 -3.25 -6.33
N LYS A 142 11.39 -4.44 -5.74
CA LYS A 142 11.67 -4.68 -4.31
C LYS A 142 13.16 -4.64 -3.95
N LYS A 143 14.05 -4.95 -4.89
CA LYS A 143 15.51 -4.88 -4.67
C LYS A 143 16.09 -3.46 -4.78
N SER A 144 15.41 -2.56 -5.50
CA SER A 144 15.84 -1.16 -5.68
C SER A 144 15.46 -0.24 -4.51
N HIS A 145 14.68 -0.72 -3.54
CA HIS A 145 14.27 0.03 -2.34
C HIS A 145 14.89 -0.56 -1.06
N ARG A 146 16.02 -1.27 -1.17
CA ARG A 146 16.88 -1.65 -0.05
C ARG A 146 18.17 -0.85 -0.11
#